data_AF-A0A846TBE6-F1
#
_entry.id   AF-A0A846TBE6-F1
#
_cell.length_a   1.000
_cell.length_b   1.000
_cell.length_c   1.000
_cell.angle_alpha   90.00
_cell.angle_beta   90.00
_cell.angle_gamma   90.00
#
_symmetry.space_group_name_H-M   'P 1'
#
loop_
_entity.id
_entity.type
_entity.pdbx_description
1 polymer ?
#
loop_
_entity_poly.entity_id
_entity_poly.type
_entity_poly.pdbx_seq_one_letter_code
_entity_poly.pdbx_strand_id
1 'polypeptide(L)' 'MKTKEKMSKEELLNQIKNSNGSLEISSVSSTEEGEEVIALAKHLELEGKIVLLEYCLDKKPLAVSLKTKDPD' A
#
# COMPACT_ATOMS: atom_id res chain seq x y z
N MET A 1 -16.26 19.45 -1.27
CA MET A 1 -15.05 18.71 -1.72
C MET A 1 -14.77 17.67 -0.66
N LYS A 2 -14.87 16.36 -0.98
CA LYS A 2 -14.47 15.30 -0.05
C LYS A 2 -12.94 15.32 -0.01
N THR A 3 -12.38 15.73 1.12
CA THR A 3 -10.97 15.52 1.46
C THR A 3 -10.70 14.02 1.28
N LYS A 4 -9.87 13.64 0.31
CA LYS A 4 -9.25 12.32 0.32
C LYS A 4 -8.34 12.33 1.54
N GLU A 5 -8.81 11.74 2.64
CA GLU A 5 -7.98 11.54 3.83
C GLU A 5 -6.76 10.74 3.38
N LYS A 6 -5.56 11.29 3.62
CA LYS A 6 -4.31 10.60 3.31
C LYS A 6 -4.32 9.25 4.05
N MET A 7 -4.11 8.17 3.32
CA MET A 7 -4.04 6.83 3.88
C MET A 7 -2.93 6.78 4.95
N SER A 8 -3.27 6.34 6.15
CA SER A 8 -2.32 6.23 7.26
C SER A 8 -1.59 4.87 7.25
N LYS A 9 -0.39 4.80 7.84
CA LYS A 9 0.38 3.54 7.97
C LYS A 9 -0.43 2.40 8.57
N GLU A 10 -1.16 2.67 9.65
CA GLU A 10 -1.96 1.67 10.36
C GLU A 10 -3.13 1.16 9.50
N GLU A 11 -3.74 2.05 8.73
CA GLU A 11 -4.81 1.70 7.81
C GLU A 11 -4.28 0.81 6.68
N LEU A 12 -3.13 1.17 6.10
CA LEU A 12 -2.45 0.36 5.10
C LEU A 12 -2.09 -1.03 5.64
N LEU A 13 -1.53 -1.09 6.85
CA LEU A 13 -1.20 -2.36 7.49
C LEU A 13 -2.44 -3.24 7.69
N ASN A 14 -3.55 -2.66 8.16
CA ASN A 14 -4.80 -3.39 8.32
C ASN A 14 -5.35 -3.89 6.98
N GLN A 15 -5.29 -3.07 5.92
CA GLN A 15 -5.73 -3.49 4.59
C GLN A 15 -4.87 -4.63 4.02
N ILE A 16 -3.55 -4.57 4.23
CA ILE A 16 -2.61 -5.64 3.86
C ILE A 16 -2.96 -6.94 4.58
N LYS A 17 -3.16 -6.88 5.90
CA LYS A 17 -3.51 -8.05 6.72
C LYS A 17 -4.86 -8.65 6.31
N ASN A 18 -5.87 -7.81 6.11
CA ASN A 18 -7.20 -8.25 5.67
C ASN A 18 -7.18 -8.85 4.26
N SER A 19 -6.24 -8.42 3.41
CA SER A 19 -6.07 -8.94 2.05
C SER A 19 -5.07 -10.10 1.98
N ASN A 20 -4.74 -10.70 3.13
CA ASN A 20 -3.86 -11.86 3.24
C ASN A 20 -2.49 -11.65 2.58
N GLY A 21 -1.96 -10.44 2.70
CA GLY A 21 -0.69 -10.02 2.14
C GLY A 21 -0.74 -9.50 0.70
N SER A 22 -1.86 -9.63 -0.02
CA SER A 22 -1.99 -9.15 -1.41
C SER A 22 -3.00 -8.01 -1.50
N LEU A 23 -2.53 -6.76 -1.49
CA LEU A 23 -3.38 -5.58 -1.54
C LEU A 23 -3.30 -4.89 -2.91
N GLU A 24 -4.44 -4.64 -3.53
CA GLU A 24 -4.55 -3.79 -4.72
C GLU A 24 -5.38 -2.54 -4.39
N ILE A 25 -4.78 -1.37 -4.61
CA ILE A 25 -5.39 -0.05 -4.37
C ILE A 25 -5.58 0.64 -5.73
N SER A 26 -6.73 0.40 -6.35
CA SER A 26 -7.07 0.98 -7.67
C SER A 26 -7.74 2.38 -7.57
N SER A 27 -7.82 2.96 -6.36
CA SER A 27 -8.46 4.27 -6.10
C SER A 27 -7.49 5.46 -6.01
N VAL A 28 -6.23 5.27 -6.41
CA VAL A 28 -5.22 6.33 -6.31
C VAL A 28 -5.51 7.47 -7.31
N SER A 29 -5.46 8.72 -6.85
CA SER A 29 -5.76 9.90 -7.67
C SER A 29 -4.68 10.23 -8.69
N SER A 30 -3.43 9.98 -8.30
CA SER A 30 -2.23 10.51 -8.94
C SER A 30 -1.05 9.57 -8.64
N THR A 31 -0.06 9.57 -9.54
CA THR A 31 1.19 8.80 -9.35
C THR A 31 1.81 9.05 -7.98
N GLU A 32 1.84 10.32 -7.54
CA GLU A 32 2.37 10.73 -6.24
C GLU A 32 1.65 10.03 -5.07
N GLU A 33 0.31 9.97 -5.10
CA GLU A 33 -0.49 9.26 -4.08
C GLU A 33 -0.14 7.76 -4.05
N GLY A 34 0.13 7.18 -5.21
CA GLY A 34 0.58 5.79 -5.30
C GLY A 34 2.00 5.55 -4.80
N GLU A 35 2.91 6.49 -5.05
CA GLU A 35 4.28 6.46 -4.51
C GLU A 35 4.28 6.64 -2.99
N GLU A 36 3.39 7.47 -2.44
CA GLU A 36 3.19 7.61 -0.99
C GLU A 36 2.77 6.27 -0.35
N VAL A 37 1.83 5.53 -0.96
CA VAL A 37 1.43 4.18 -0.48
C VAL A 37 2.61 3.21 -0.48
N ILE A 38 3.40 3.19 -1.55
CA ILE A 38 4.59 2.32 -1.65
C ILE A 38 5.61 2.70 -0.57
N ALA A 39 5.82 3.99 -0.33
CA ALA A 39 6.72 4.48 0.72
C ALA A 39 6.23 4.06 2.12
N LEU A 40 4.92 4.10 2.38
CA LEU A 40 4.34 3.62 3.63
C LEU A 40 4.56 2.11 3.81
N ALA A 41 4.38 1.31 2.76
CA ALA A 41 4.64 -0.13 2.80
C ALA A 41 6.12 -0.44 3.11
N LYS A 42 7.06 0.32 2.51
CA LYS A 42 8.49 0.20 2.83
C LYS A 42 8.79 0.56 4.28
N HIS A 43 8.13 1.58 4.84
CA HIS A 43 8.28 1.88 6.27
C HIS A 43 7.79 0.74 7.15
N LEU A 44 6.64 0.14 6.83
CA LEU A 44 6.12 -1.01 7.57
C LEU A 44 7.06 -2.22 7.51
N GLU A 45 7.73 -2.42 6.38
CA GLU A 45 8.79 -3.43 6.23
C GLU A 45 9.99 -3.14 7.14
N LEU A 46 10.49 -1.91 7.15
CA LEU A 46 11.59 -1.49 8.04
C LEU A 46 11.24 -1.63 9.52
N GLU A 47 9.98 -1.42 9.88
CA GLU A 47 9.45 -1.61 11.24
C GLU A 47 9.23 -3.11 11.58
N GLY A 48 9.48 -4.02 10.63
CA GLY A 48 9.29 -5.47 10.80
C GLY A 48 7.82 -5.85 10.99
N LYS A 49 6.88 -5.07 10.46
CA LYS A 49 5.43 -5.36 10.53
C LYS A 49 4.96 -6.26 9.41
N ILE A 50 5.62 -6.20 8.26
CA ILE A 50 5.39 -6.98 7.05
C ILE A 50 6.75 -7.24 6.39
N VAL A 51 6.78 -8.16 5.42
CA VAL A 51 7.87 -8.25 4.45
C VAL A 51 7.30 -7.89 3.08
N LEU A 52 7.85 -6.88 2.40
CA LEU A 52 7.39 -6.43 1.10
C LEU A 52 8.06 -7.28 0.01
N LEU A 53 7.27 -8.14 -0.63
CA LEU A 53 7.76 -9.06 -1.66
C LEU A 53 7.78 -8.40 -3.04
N GLU A 54 6.72 -7.66 -3.37
CA GLU A 54 6.56 -7.01 -4.66
C GLU A 54 5.70 -5.75 -4.52
N TYR A 55 5.96 -4.76 -5.35
CA TYR A 55 5.07 -3.62 -5.52
C TYR A 55 5.04 -3.17 -6.98
N CYS A 56 3.88 -2.70 -7.44
CA CYS A 56 3.70 -2.17 -8.79
C CYS A 56 2.78 -0.94 -8.75
N LEU A 57 3.14 0.09 -9.52
CA LEU A 57 2.27 1.23 -9.80
C LEU A 57 1.77 1.09 -11.25
N ASP A 58 0.57 0.56 -11.42
CA ASP A 58 -0.09 0.51 -12.72
C ASP A 58 -0.60 1.90 -13.08
N LYS A 59 -0.52 2.26 -14.37
CA LYS A 59 -0.90 3.60 -14.85
C LYS A 59 -2.27 3.63 -15.55
N LYS A 60 -2.91 2.49 -15.81
CA LYS A 60 -4.21 2.40 -16.51
C LYS A 60 -5.03 1.13 -16.13
N PRO A 61 -6.02 1.24 -15.21
CA PRO A 61 -6.30 2.37 -14.33
C PRO A 61 -5.14 2.60 -13.35
N LEU A 62 -5.00 3.83 -12.83
CA LEU A 62 -3.93 4.11 -11.88
C LEU A 62 -4.18 3.29 -10.60
N ALA A 63 -3.29 2.36 -10.29
CA ALA A 63 -3.44 1.43 -9.18
C ALA A 63 -2.10 1.08 -8.53
N VAL A 64 -2.11 0.83 -7.22
CA VAL A 64 -0.95 0.31 -6.50
C VAL A 64 -1.22 -1.13 -6.12
N SER A 65 -0.39 -2.05 -6.57
CA SER A 65 -0.37 -3.43 -6.09
C SER A 65 0.77 -3.61 -5.11
N LEU A 66 0.48 -4.17 -3.94
CA LEU A 66 1.45 -4.54 -2.92
C LEU A 66 1.29 -6.02 -2.61
N LYS A 67 2.39 -6.75 -2.71
CA LYS A 67 2.48 -8.12 -2.25
C LYS A 67 3.42 -8.20 -1.08
N THR A 68 2.92 -8.74 0.01
CA THR A 68 3.58 -8.77 1.31
C THR A 68 3.33 -10.12 1.96
N LYS A 69 4.12 -10.45 2.97
CA LYS A 69 3.87 -11.56 3.86
C LYS A 69 4.06 -11.13 5.31
N ASP A 70 3.47 -11.88 6.23
CA ASP A 70 3.82 -11.75 7.64
C ASP A 70 5.32 -12.05 7.83
N PRO A 71 5.99 -11.30 8.72
CA PRO A 71 7.35 -11.62 9.12
C PRO A 71 7.31 -12.92 9.93
N ASP A 72 8.08 -13.92 9.49
CA ASP A 72 8.30 -15.19 10.18
C ASP A 72 8.80 -15.00 11.63
#